data_AF-A0A2G5C8C2-F1
#
_entry.id   AF-A0A2G5C8C2-F1
#
_cell.length_a   1.000
_cell.length_b   1.000
_cell.length_c   1.000
_cell.angle_alpha   90.00
_cell.angle_beta   90.00
_cell.angle_gamma   90.00
#
_symmetry.space_group_name_H-M   'P 1'
#
loop_
_entity.id
_entity.type
_entity.pdbx_description
1 polymer ?
#
loop_
_entity_poly.entity_id
_entity_poly.type
_entity_poly.pdbx_seq_one_letter_code
_entity_poly.pdbx_strand_id
1 'polypeptide(L)'
;MEKMNISLSIWPPTQRTRDAVINRLIETLTAPSILSKRYGSLPTEVASFAAKSIEEEAFVIASSTISVTNLNQQQQEEESSNKEDDGIEILQIYSKEISKRMLEVVKANAAVAVTSPVKMESNDSVGSTTTTAAVAGSDAAATETSEEISSNEPESS
;
A
#
# COMPACT_ATOMS: atom_id res chain seq x y z
N MET A 1 -32.44 19.88 9.79
CA MET A 1 -31.22 19.26 9.25
C MET A 1 -31.41 17.77 9.32
N GLU A 2 -31.87 17.16 8.23
CA GLU A 2 -31.85 15.71 8.08
C GLU A 2 -30.40 15.24 8.20
N LYS A 3 -30.13 14.39 9.20
CA LYS A 3 -28.89 13.62 9.23
C LYS A 3 -29.04 12.56 8.14
N MET A 4 -28.30 12.73 7.05
CA MET A 4 -28.15 11.69 6.05
C MET A 4 -27.43 10.52 6.72
N ASN A 5 -28.20 9.57 7.24
CA ASN A 5 -27.71 8.28 7.70
C ASN A 5 -27.28 7.51 6.44
N ILE A 6 -26.04 7.71 6.04
CA ILE A 6 -25.42 6.98 4.95
C ILE A 6 -25.16 5.58 5.49
N SER A 7 -26.07 4.65 5.26
CA SER A 7 -25.84 3.23 5.55
C SER A 7 -24.78 2.70 4.59
N LEU A 8 -23.53 2.97 4.92
CA LEU A 8 -22.36 2.44 4.24
C LEU A 8 -22.17 1.04 4.80
N SER A 9 -22.49 0.01 4.01
CA SER A 9 -21.97 -1.33 4.27
C SER A 9 -20.45 -1.26 4.09
N ILE A 10 -19.74 -0.87 5.15
CA ILE A 10 -18.27 -0.66 5.17
C ILE A 10 -17.54 -1.96 4.81
N TRP A 11 -18.22 -3.09 4.97
CA TRP A 11 -17.72 -4.42 4.68
C TRP A 11 -18.74 -5.21 3.83
N PRO A 12 -18.31 -6.06 2.85
CA PRO A 12 -16.93 -6.38 2.47
C PRO A 12 -16.24 -5.33 1.60
N PRO A 13 -14.91 -5.14 1.72
CA PRO A 13 -14.15 -4.23 0.88
C PRO A 13 -14.23 -4.66 -0.58
N THR A 14 -14.37 -3.68 -1.49
CA THR A 14 -14.35 -3.96 -2.92
C THR A 14 -12.99 -4.52 -3.36
N GLN A 15 -12.96 -5.28 -4.45
CA GLN A 15 -11.70 -5.82 -4.97
C GLN A 15 -10.65 -4.73 -5.23
N ARG A 16 -11.08 -3.56 -5.74
CA ARG A 16 -10.20 -2.39 -5.91
C ARG A 16 -9.56 -1.94 -4.59
N THR A 17 -10.32 -1.95 -3.50
CA THR A 17 -9.80 -1.60 -2.16
C THR A 17 -8.79 -2.64 -1.69
N ARG A 18 -9.09 -3.93 -1.89
CA ARG A 18 -8.17 -5.03 -1.57
C ARG A 18 -6.85 -4.91 -2.34
N ASP A 19 -6.92 -4.65 -3.65
CA ASP A 19 -5.74 -4.47 -4.49
C ASP A 19 -4.92 -3.24 -4.06
N ALA A 20 -5.56 -2.16 -3.65
CA ALA A 20 -4.88 -0.97 -3.11
C ALA A 20 -4.14 -1.29 -1.80
N VAL A 21 -4.72 -2.11 -0.92
CA VAL A 21 -4.05 -2.60 0.30
C VAL A 21 -2.83 -3.44 -0.04
N ILE A 22 -2.95 -4.37 -1.01
CA ILE A 22 -1.83 -5.20 -1.47
C ILE A 22 -0.70 -4.32 -2.02
N ASN A 23 -1.00 -3.36 -2.91
CA ASN A 23 0.01 -2.45 -3.45
C ASN A 23 0.68 -1.62 -2.34
N ARG A 24 -0.10 -1.15 -1.37
CA ARG A 24 0.43 -0.41 -0.23
C ARG A 24 1.35 -1.26 0.65
N LEU A 25 1.03 -2.54 0.84
CA LEU A 25 1.87 -3.50 1.54
C LEU A 25 3.18 -3.74 0.78
N ILE A 26 3.13 -3.91 -0.54
CA ILE A 26 4.31 -4.06 -1.39
C ILE A 26 5.23 -2.85 -1.26
N GLU A 27 4.69 -1.64 -1.40
CA GLU A 27 5.45 -0.40 -1.19
C GLU A 27 6.09 -0.37 0.20
N THR A 28 5.35 -0.74 1.25
CA THR A 28 5.85 -0.69 2.63
C THR A 28 6.98 -1.70 2.88
N LEU A 29 6.89 -2.88 2.27
CA LEU A 29 7.88 -3.97 2.42
C LEU A 29 9.12 -3.77 1.54
N THR A 30 9.01 -3.03 0.43
CA THR A 30 10.11 -2.77 -0.52
C THR A 30 10.76 -1.41 -0.35
N ALA A 31 10.07 -0.42 0.20
CA ALA A 31 10.61 0.92 0.36
C ALA A 31 11.63 1.01 1.50
N PRO A 32 12.65 1.89 1.38
CA PRO A 32 13.52 2.23 2.48
C PRO A 32 12.72 2.95 3.58
N SER A 33 12.49 2.28 4.71
CA SER A 33 11.66 2.74 5.82
C SER A 33 12.30 2.39 7.18
N ILE A 34 11.68 2.80 8.29
CA ILE A 34 12.09 2.39 9.65
C ILE A 34 12.09 0.86 9.77
N LEU A 35 11.15 0.20 9.10
CA LEU A 35 11.09 -1.27 9.05
C LEU A 35 12.29 -1.85 8.32
N SER A 36 12.69 -1.32 7.16
CA SER A 36 13.84 -1.83 6.43
C SER A 36 15.17 -1.60 7.16
N LYS A 37 15.26 -0.53 7.97
CA LYS A 37 16.42 -0.30 8.86
C LYS A 37 16.54 -1.35 9.97
N ARG A 38 15.43 -1.92 10.44
CA ARG A 38 15.40 -2.88 11.56
C ARG A 38 15.37 -4.34 11.10
N TYR A 39 14.77 -4.60 9.96
CA TYR A 39 14.44 -5.96 9.51
C TYR A 39 14.94 -6.29 8.08
N GLY A 40 15.58 -5.32 7.41
CA GLY A 40 15.99 -5.45 6.00
C GLY A 40 14.85 -5.13 5.02
N SER A 41 15.22 -4.87 3.77
CA SER A 41 14.26 -4.67 2.66
C SER A 41 13.95 -6.01 1.99
N LEU A 42 12.69 -6.25 1.62
CA LEU A 42 12.31 -7.44 0.85
C LEU A 42 12.46 -7.17 -0.66
N PRO A 43 12.88 -8.18 -1.46
CA PRO A 43 12.76 -8.12 -2.91
C PRO A 43 11.29 -8.00 -3.34
N THR A 44 11.02 -7.25 -4.39
CA THR A 44 9.66 -6.97 -4.88
C THR A 44 8.83 -8.23 -5.12
N GLU A 45 9.41 -9.29 -5.69
CA GLU A 45 8.72 -10.55 -5.94
C GLU A 45 8.22 -11.21 -4.64
N VAL A 46 9.11 -11.31 -3.65
CA VAL A 46 8.79 -11.89 -2.33
C VAL A 46 7.79 -11.00 -1.58
N ALA A 47 7.97 -9.69 -1.65
CA ALA A 47 7.04 -8.73 -1.06
C ALA A 47 5.64 -8.81 -1.67
N SER A 48 5.54 -9.04 -2.99
CA SER A 48 4.25 -9.18 -3.69
C SER A 48 3.51 -10.45 -3.27
N PHE A 49 4.22 -11.57 -3.15
CA PHE A 49 3.64 -12.82 -2.68
C PHE A 49 3.21 -12.70 -1.21
N ALA A 50 4.08 -12.16 -0.36
CA ALA A 50 3.76 -11.95 1.04
C ALA A 50 2.57 -11.01 1.24
N ALA A 51 2.51 -9.89 0.50
CA ALA A 51 1.41 -8.93 0.57
C ALA A 51 0.05 -9.56 0.20
N LYS A 52 0.02 -10.40 -0.84
CA LYS A 52 -1.19 -11.15 -1.22
C LYS A 52 -1.61 -12.14 -0.13
N SER A 53 -0.66 -12.90 0.44
CA SER A 53 -0.95 -13.84 1.53
C SER A 53 -1.48 -13.11 2.77
N ILE A 54 -0.84 -12.00 3.15
CA ILE A 54 -1.25 -11.17 4.30
C ILE A 54 -2.69 -10.68 4.12
N GLU A 55 -3.00 -10.12 2.96
CA GLU A 55 -4.31 -9.55 2.67
C GLU A 55 -5.39 -10.62 2.64
N GLU A 56 -5.15 -11.73 1.93
CA GLU A 56 -6.11 -12.84 1.82
C GLU A 56 -6.42 -13.46 3.18
N GLU A 57 -5.39 -13.74 3.99
CA GLU A 57 -5.59 -14.31 5.33
C GLU A 57 -6.33 -13.34 6.26
N ALA A 58 -6.00 -12.04 6.21
CA ALA A 58 -6.71 -11.03 6.98
C ALA A 58 -8.18 -10.92 6.53
N PHE A 59 -8.45 -10.99 5.22
CA PHE A 59 -9.80 -10.96 4.66
C PHE A 59 -10.61 -12.19 5.10
N VAL A 60 -10.02 -13.39 5.07
CA VAL A 60 -10.69 -14.63 5.51
C VAL A 60 -11.03 -14.58 6.99
N ILE A 61 -10.10 -14.12 7.84
CA ILE A 61 -10.33 -14.00 9.30
C ILE A 61 -11.43 -12.97 9.58
N ALA A 62 -11.34 -11.78 8.99
CA ALA A 62 -12.36 -10.74 9.13
C ALA A 62 -13.73 -11.20 8.61
N SER A 63 -13.75 -11.90 7.47
CA SER A 63 -14.98 -12.45 6.88
C SER A 63 -15.61 -13.56 7.71
N SER A 64 -14.78 -14.34 8.40
CA SER A 64 -15.26 -15.36 9.33
C SER A 64 -15.96 -14.73 10.54
N THR A 65 -15.47 -13.58 11.02
CA THR A 65 -16.12 -12.85 12.12
C THR A 65 -17.53 -12.40 11.77
N ILE A 66 -17.79 -11.94 10.53
CA ILE A 66 -19.16 -11.61 10.07
C ILE A 66 -20.08 -12.82 10.19
N SER A 67 -19.60 -13.99 9.80
CA SER A 67 -20.41 -15.20 9.84
C SER A 67 -20.76 -15.55 11.28
N VAL A 68 -19.83 -15.37 12.21
CA VAL A 68 -20.09 -15.57 13.64
C VAL A 68 -21.10 -14.54 14.17
N THR A 69 -20.89 -13.23 13.91
CA THR A 69 -21.80 -12.18 14.42
C THR A 69 -23.21 -12.30 13.84
N ASN A 70 -23.35 -12.61 12.54
CA ASN A 70 -24.66 -12.82 11.90
C ASN A 70 -25.40 -14.04 12.47
N LEU A 71 -24.70 -15.12 12.86
CA LEU A 71 -25.33 -16.28 13.50
C LEU A 71 -25.83 -15.94 14.91
N ASN A 72 -25.11 -15.09 15.65
CA ASN A 72 -25.54 -14.64 16.98
C ASN A 72 -26.68 -13.62 16.93
N GLN A 73 -26.86 -12.89 15.82
CA GLN A 73 -27.89 -11.86 15.65
C GLN A 73 -29.25 -12.37 15.13
N GLN A 74 -29.36 -13.59 14.58
CA GLN A 74 -30.63 -14.13 14.07
C GLN A 74 -31.76 -14.25 15.13
N GLN A 75 -31.50 -13.94 16.41
CA GLN A 75 -32.48 -13.93 17.49
C GLN A 75 -32.93 -12.53 17.96
N GLN A 76 -32.44 -11.43 17.36
CA GLN A 76 -32.87 -10.05 17.70
C GLN A 76 -33.09 -9.20 16.44
N GLU A 77 -34.35 -8.98 16.07
CA GLU A 77 -34.79 -8.23 14.87
C GLU A 77 -34.86 -6.69 15.07
N GLU A 78 -34.44 -6.17 16.23
CA GLU A 78 -34.59 -4.76 16.61
C GLU A 78 -33.21 -4.09 16.73
N GLU A 79 -32.67 -3.57 15.62
CA GLU A 79 -31.72 -2.43 15.50
C GLU A 79 -30.86 -2.55 14.23
N SER A 80 -31.18 -1.74 13.20
CA SER A 80 -30.31 -1.59 12.01
C SER A 80 -29.00 -0.84 12.29
N SER A 81 -28.82 -0.28 13.49
CA SER A 81 -27.60 0.38 13.98
C SER A 81 -26.45 -0.60 14.26
N ASN A 82 -26.76 -1.85 14.63
CA ASN A 82 -25.73 -2.83 14.99
C ASN A 82 -24.92 -3.30 13.78
N LYS A 83 -25.50 -3.33 12.56
CA LYS A 83 -24.80 -3.76 11.34
C LYS A 83 -23.67 -2.80 10.95
N GLU A 84 -23.82 -1.51 11.24
CA GLU A 84 -22.78 -0.51 11.00
C GLU A 84 -21.63 -0.66 12.01
N ASP A 85 -21.96 -0.95 13.27
CA ASP A 85 -20.98 -1.22 14.33
C ASP A 85 -20.19 -2.51 14.05
N ASP A 86 -20.87 -3.57 13.61
CA ASP A 86 -20.24 -4.81 13.15
C ASP A 86 -19.24 -4.53 12.01
N GLY A 87 -19.66 -3.78 10.98
CA GLY A 87 -18.82 -3.46 9.83
C GLY A 87 -17.54 -2.72 10.21
N ILE A 88 -17.62 -1.83 11.21
CA ILE A 88 -16.46 -1.13 11.77
C ILE A 88 -15.57 -2.10 12.56
N GLU A 89 -16.14 -2.95 13.41
CA GLU A 89 -15.38 -3.95 14.16
C GLU A 89 -14.62 -4.90 13.23
N ILE A 90 -15.28 -5.39 12.18
CA ILE A 90 -14.68 -6.28 11.18
C ILE A 90 -13.50 -5.58 10.46
N LEU A 91 -13.67 -4.32 10.08
CA LEU A 91 -12.59 -3.55 9.45
C LEU A 91 -11.41 -3.34 10.41
N GLN A 92 -11.67 -3.17 11.71
CA GLN A 92 -10.61 -3.10 12.71
C GLN A 92 -9.86 -4.43 12.82
N ILE A 93 -10.56 -5.57 12.79
CA ILE A 93 -9.94 -6.90 12.79
C ILE A 93 -9.05 -7.07 11.56
N TYR A 94 -9.57 -6.73 10.38
CA TYR A 94 -8.80 -6.76 9.13
C TYR A 94 -7.52 -5.91 9.22
N SER A 95 -7.63 -4.68 9.72
CA SER A 95 -6.49 -3.76 9.89
C SER A 95 -5.45 -4.27 10.89
N LYS A 96 -5.92 -4.86 12.00
CA LYS A 96 -5.07 -5.48 13.02
C LYS A 96 -4.32 -6.69 12.46
N GLU A 97 -5.01 -7.56 11.74
CA GLU A 97 -4.41 -8.78 11.17
C GLU A 97 -3.41 -8.46 10.05
N ILE A 98 -3.68 -7.46 9.21
CA ILE A 98 -2.71 -6.96 8.23
C ILE A 98 -1.44 -6.48 8.94
N SER A 99 -1.59 -5.60 9.93
CA SER A 99 -0.44 -5.01 10.63
C SER A 99 0.40 -6.07 11.35
N LYS A 100 -0.27 -7.03 12.00
CA LYS A 100 0.36 -8.15 12.70
C LYS A 100 1.18 -9.02 11.75
N ARG A 101 0.57 -9.50 10.66
CA ARG A 101 1.26 -10.38 9.70
C ARG A 101 2.37 -9.67 8.94
N MET A 102 2.18 -8.40 8.60
CA MET A 102 3.24 -7.58 8.02
C MET A 102 4.48 -7.57 8.94
N LEU A 103 4.28 -7.39 10.25
CA LEU A 103 5.37 -7.43 11.22
C LEU A 103 5.99 -8.83 11.36
N GLU A 104 5.20 -9.90 11.27
CA GLU A 104 5.70 -11.28 11.29
C GLU A 104 6.58 -11.58 10.07
N VAL A 105 6.17 -11.15 8.88
CA VAL A 105 6.93 -11.31 7.63
C VAL A 105 8.28 -10.60 7.70
N VAL A 106 8.32 -9.33 8.13
CA VAL A 106 9.60 -8.60 8.24
C VAL A 106 10.50 -9.20 9.32
N LYS A 107 9.96 -9.67 10.44
CA LYS A 107 10.73 -10.38 11.48
C LYS A 107 11.32 -11.69 10.96
N ALA A 108 10.53 -12.49 10.22
CA ALA A 108 11.00 -13.72 9.60
C ALA A 108 12.12 -13.45 8.60
N ASN A 109 11.99 -12.40 7.78
CA ASN A 109 13.05 -11.97 6.86
C ASN A 109 14.35 -11.60 7.60
N ALA A 110 14.24 -10.84 8.69
CA ALA A 110 15.40 -10.48 9.50
C ALA A 110 16.09 -11.70 10.12
N ALA A 111 15.32 -12.68 10.60
CA ALA A 111 15.87 -13.93 11.14
C ALA A 111 16.59 -14.76 10.07
N VAL A 112 16.09 -14.77 8.83
CA VAL A 112 16.75 -15.42 7.69
C VAL A 112 18.03 -14.67 7.30
N ALA A 113 18.04 -13.34 7.36
CA ALA A 113 19.22 -12.53 7.08
C ALA A 113 20.34 -12.75 8.12
N VAL A 114 20.00 -12.97 9.40
CA VAL A 114 20.98 -13.21 10.47
C VAL A 114 21.60 -14.61 10.42
N THR A 115 20.89 -15.59 9.85
CA THR A 115 21.36 -16.99 9.74
C THR A 115 22.13 -17.29 8.46
N SER A 116 22.24 -16.33 7.54
CA SER A 116 22.99 -16.44 6.29
C SER A 116 24.32 -15.67 6.40
N PRO A 117 25.50 -16.33 6.43
CA PRO A 117 26.78 -15.63 6.45
C PRO A 117 27.13 -15.19 5.02
N VAL A 118 26.61 -14.05 4.58
CA VAL A 118 27.12 -13.38 3.37
C VAL A 118 27.93 -12.17 3.78
N LYS A 119 29.24 -12.42 3.80
CA LYS A 119 30.36 -11.49 3.75
C LYS A 119 30.03 -10.24 2.92
N MET A 120 29.85 -9.09 3.58
CA MET A 120 30.03 -7.79 2.94
C MET A 120 31.33 -7.20 3.47
N GLU A 121 32.39 -7.42 2.70
CA GLU A 121 33.65 -6.69 2.82
C GLU A 121 33.41 -5.21 2.54
N SER A 122 33.63 -4.42 3.58
CA SER A 122 33.98 -3.02 3.49
C SER A 122 35.24 -2.85 2.64
N ASN A 123 35.13 -2.14 1.52
CA ASN A 123 36.30 -1.52 0.88
C ASN A 123 36.10 -0.01 0.84
N ASP A 124 36.56 0.64 1.90
CA ASP A 124 36.96 2.04 1.89
C ASP A 124 38.35 2.08 1.24
N SER A 125 38.48 2.71 0.08
CA SER A 125 39.80 3.12 -0.43
C SER A 125 39.69 4.45 -1.14
N VAL A 126 40.21 5.44 -0.43
CA VAL A 126 40.35 6.85 -0.77
C VAL A 126 41.41 7.11 -1.83
N GLY A 127 41.13 8.06 -2.73
CA GLY A 127 42.12 9.04 -3.20
C GLY A 127 42.79 8.80 -4.55
N SER A 128 42.52 9.69 -5.53
CA SER A 128 43.54 10.63 -6.07
C SER A 128 43.05 11.37 -7.33
N THR A 129 42.62 12.62 -7.14
CA THR A 129 43.12 13.87 -7.77
C THR A 129 43.39 13.93 -9.30
N THR A 130 42.58 14.78 -9.97
CA THR A 130 42.91 15.77 -11.05
C THR A 130 43.42 15.22 -12.39
N THR A 131 42.75 15.45 -13.53
CA THR A 131 42.99 16.63 -14.38
C THR A 131 41.95 16.76 -15.53
N THR A 132 41.33 17.95 -15.61
CA THR A 132 41.06 18.76 -16.82
C THR A 132 41.09 18.14 -18.22
N ALA A 133 40.01 18.30 -18.99
CA ALA A 133 40.03 18.96 -20.30
C ALA A 133 38.60 19.17 -20.85
N ALA A 134 38.36 20.40 -21.31
CA ALA A 134 37.13 20.88 -21.92
C ALA A 134 37.07 20.62 -23.43
N VAL A 135 35.86 20.44 -23.96
CA VAL A 135 35.34 20.82 -25.31
C VAL A 135 33.81 20.86 -25.10
N ALA A 136 33.07 21.97 -25.02
CA ALA A 136 32.93 23.18 -25.84
C ALA A 136 32.29 22.95 -27.24
N GLY A 137 31.07 23.46 -27.41
CA GLY A 137 30.47 23.85 -28.71
C GLY A 137 29.27 22.99 -29.15
N SER A 138 28.04 23.47 -28.91
CA SER A 138 27.13 24.10 -29.91
C SER A 138 26.18 23.05 -30.51
N ASP A 139 24.86 23.16 -30.46
CA ASP A 139 24.09 24.21 -31.14
C ASP A 139 22.63 24.30 -30.65
N ALA A 140 22.04 25.46 -30.94
CA ALA A 140 20.69 26.00 -30.75
C ALA A 140 19.53 25.04 -31.17
N ALA A 141 18.24 25.27 -30.88
CA ALA A 141 17.51 26.53 -30.82
C ALA A 141 16.17 26.37 -30.10
N ALA A 142 15.82 27.40 -29.32
CA ALA A 142 14.44 27.74 -28.99
C ALA A 142 13.92 28.69 -30.08
N THR A 143 12.69 28.48 -30.56
CA THR A 143 11.83 29.58 -31.04
C THR A 143 10.37 29.14 -31.11
N GLU A 144 9.54 29.87 -30.38
CA GLU A 144 8.09 30.03 -30.59
C GLU A 144 7.78 30.64 -31.97
N THR A 145 6.65 30.25 -32.55
CA THR A 145 5.73 31.04 -33.41
C THR A 145 4.44 30.23 -33.51
N SER A 146 3.33 30.56 -32.83
CA SER A 146 2.29 31.56 -33.17
C SER A 146 1.46 31.24 -34.42
N GLU A 147 0.13 31.42 -34.25
CA GLU A 147 -0.97 31.55 -35.26
C GLU A 147 -1.47 30.24 -35.91
N GLU A 148 -2.75 29.95 -36.15
CA GLU A 148 -4.10 30.56 -35.99
C GLU A 148 -5.06 29.41 -36.46
N ILE A 149 -6.25 29.12 -35.89
CA ILE A 149 -7.61 29.58 -36.28
C ILE A 149 -8.63 28.82 -35.37
N SER A 150 -9.52 29.50 -34.63
CA SER A 150 -10.92 29.86 -35.02
C SER A 150 -11.86 28.64 -35.08
N SER A 151 -13.05 28.54 -34.49
CA SER A 151 -13.98 29.48 -33.83
C SER A 151 -15.01 28.70 -33.00
N ASN A 152 -15.55 29.37 -31.96
CA ASN A 152 -16.89 29.35 -31.33
C ASN A 152 -17.89 28.21 -31.66
N GLU A 153 -18.68 27.70 -30.70
CA GLU A 153 -19.77 28.44 -30.00
C GLU A 153 -20.28 27.67 -28.75
N PRO A 154 -20.73 28.35 -27.67
CA PRO A 154 -21.52 27.76 -26.59
C PRO A 154 -22.88 28.45 -26.39
N GLU A 155 -23.97 27.71 -26.17
CA GLU A 155 -25.20 28.08 -25.39
C GLU A 155 -25.94 26.75 -25.08
N SER A 156 -26.39 26.34 -23.89
CA SER A 156 -26.98 26.98 -22.70
C SER A 156 -28.27 27.76 -22.94
N SER A 157 -29.39 27.03 -22.97
CA SER A 157 -30.60 27.31 -22.15
C SER A 157 -31.47 26.07 -22.06
#